data_AF-A0A7S1EV74-F1
#
_entry.id   AF-A0A7S1EV74-F1
#
_cell.length_a   1.000
_cell.length_b   1.000
_cell.length_c   1.000
_cell.angle_alpha   90.00
_cell.angle_beta   90.00
_cell.angle_gamma   90.00
#
_symmetry.space_group_name_H-M   'P 1'
#
loop_
_entity.id
_entity.type
_entity.pdbx_description
1 polymer ?
#
loop_
_entity_poly.entity_id
_entity_poly.type
_entity_poly.pdbx_seq_one_letter_code
_entity_poly.pdbx_strand_id
1 'polypeptide(L)'
;TTAFTQLKLLAFEREKTISELETFLRQKAISREMSVAVKKQVVSRMSQKKPMEISDVRALPMLSLTLREDLKFDLCKQQLRSHQLFRLVEQTDATVLKHICNTGVAFR
;
A
#
# COMPACT_ATOMS: atom_id res chain seq x y z
N THR A 1 -9.03 -14.88 28.21
CA THR A 1 -7.72 -14.49 28.79
C THR A 1 -6.65 -14.22 27.72
N THR A 2 -6.63 -14.94 26.60
CA THR A 2 -5.69 -14.76 25.47
C THR A 2 -5.80 -13.42 24.73
N ALA A 3 -7.02 -12.90 24.52
CA ALA A 3 -7.23 -11.63 23.82
C ALA A 3 -6.62 -10.40 24.53
N PHE A 4 -6.63 -10.39 25.87
CA PHE A 4 -6.07 -9.30 26.66
C PHE A 4 -4.53 -9.25 26.57
N THR A 5 -3.89 -10.41 26.55
CA THR A 5 -2.44 -10.52 26.34
C THR A 5 -2.04 -10.04 24.95
N GLN A 6 -2.79 -10.41 23.91
CA GLN A 6 -2.53 -9.97 22.52
C GLN A 6 -2.65 -8.45 22.37
N LEU A 7 -3.65 -7.84 23.00
CA LEU A 7 -3.88 -6.39 22.91
C LEU A 7 -2.77 -5.59 23.61
N LYS A 8 -2.29 -6.06 24.77
CA LYS A 8 -1.12 -5.48 25.44
C LYS A 8 0.16 -5.59 24.60
N LEU A 9 0.34 -6.72 23.93
CA LEU A 9 1.53 -6.96 23.11
C LEU A 9 1.57 -6.02 21.88
N LEU A 10 0.43 -5.82 21.21
CA LEU A 10 0.29 -4.85 20.12
C LEU A 10 0.54 -3.41 20.56
N ALA A 11 0.02 -3.02 21.73
CA ALA A 11 0.27 -1.69 22.29
C ALA A 11 1.76 -1.47 22.62
N PHE A 12 2.42 -2.49 23.16
CA PHE A 12 3.85 -2.46 23.46
C PHE A 12 4.70 -2.34 22.19
N GLU A 13 4.41 -3.14 21.16
CA GLU A 13 5.10 -3.06 19.86
C GLU A 13 4.95 -1.67 19.23
N ARG A 14 3.74 -1.10 19.29
CA ARG A 14 3.48 0.25 18.80
C ARG A 14 4.34 1.30 19.50
N GLU A 15 4.40 1.27 20.83
CA GLU A 15 5.19 2.22 21.61
C GLU A 15 6.69 2.09 21.31
N LYS A 16 7.17 0.84 21.17
CA LYS A 16 8.54 0.54 20.80
C LYS A 16 8.91 1.16 19.44
N THR A 17 8.08 0.99 18.41
CA THR A 17 8.33 1.57 17.08
C THR A 17 8.39 3.10 17.13
N ILE A 18 7.53 3.75 17.93
CA ILE A 18 7.55 5.22 18.07
C ILE A 18 8.83 5.68 18.77
N SER A 19 9.24 5.01 19.84
CA SER A 19 10.46 5.32 20.59
C SER A 19 11.73 5.16 19.75
N GLU A 20 11.80 4.11 18.91
CA GLU A 20 12.90 3.89 17.96
C GLU A 20 12.99 5.04 16.94
N LEU A 21 11.85 5.46 16.37
CA LEU A 21 11.77 6.59 15.45
C LEU A 21 12.24 7.90 16.11
N GLU A 22 11.79 8.20 17.32
CA GLU A 22 12.21 9.41 18.04
C GLU A 22 13.70 9.41 18.34
N THR A 23 14.26 8.25 18.68
CA THR A 23 15.69 8.09 18.92
C THR A 23 16.48 8.32 17.63
N PHE A 24 16.02 7.76 16.50
CA PHE A 24 16.62 8.00 15.19
C PHE A 24 16.61 9.47 14.79
N LEU A 25 15.46 10.16 14.91
CA LEU A 25 15.31 11.57 14.56
C LEU A 25 16.24 12.47 15.40
N ARG A 26 16.37 12.17 16.70
CA ARG A 26 17.33 12.86 17.59
C ARG A 26 18.77 12.61 17.19
N GLN A 27 19.16 11.36 16.92
CA GLN A 27 20.52 11.01 16.51
C GLN A 27 20.94 11.67 15.19
N LYS A 28 19.98 11.90 14.29
CA LYS A 28 20.21 12.58 13.00
C LYS A 28 20.05 14.09 13.08
N ALA A 29 19.90 14.67 14.27
CA ALA A 29 19.74 16.09 14.49
C ALA A 29 18.64 16.73 13.61
N ILE A 30 17.55 15.98 13.37
CA ILE A 30 16.41 16.48 12.61
C ILE A 30 15.74 17.60 13.40
N SER A 31 15.31 18.65 12.70
CA SER A 31 14.65 19.79 13.34
C SER A 31 13.43 19.34 14.16
N ARG A 32 13.14 20.07 15.24
CA ARG A 32 11.99 19.76 16.11
C ARG A 32 10.68 19.76 15.34
N GLU A 33 10.50 20.74 14.45
CA GLU A 33 9.30 20.87 13.63
C GLU A 33 9.11 19.64 12.71
N MET A 34 10.16 19.23 12.00
CA MET A 34 10.11 18.05 11.14
C MET A 34 9.87 16.77 11.96
N SER A 35 10.50 16.66 13.13
CA SER A 35 10.32 15.51 14.01
C SER A 35 8.87 15.37 14.49
N VAL A 36 8.22 16.48 14.84
CA VAL A 36 6.80 16.50 15.21
C VAL A 36 5.92 16.10 14.03
N ALA A 37 6.18 16.65 12.84
CA ALA A 37 5.42 16.32 11.63
C ALA A 37 5.52 14.82 11.28
N VAL A 38 6.73 14.27 11.28
CA VAL A 38 6.99 12.85 11.02
C VAL A 38 6.30 11.97 12.06
N LYS A 39 6.46 12.26 13.36
CA LYS A 39 5.80 11.49 14.43
C LYS A 39 4.29 11.50 14.27
N LYS A 40 3.69 12.67 14.01
CA LYS A 40 2.23 12.80 13.82
C LYS A 40 1.76 11.96 12.64
N GLN A 41 2.47 11.98 11.52
CA GLN A 41 2.12 11.18 10.34
C GLN A 41 2.23 9.68 10.61
N VAL A 42 3.30 9.24 11.27
CA VAL A 42 3.50 7.82 11.62
C VAL A 42 2.40 7.33 12.56
N VAL A 43 2.11 8.05 13.65
CA VAL A 43 1.04 7.70 14.59
C VAL A 43 -0.32 7.62 13.88
N SER A 44 -0.60 8.58 12.99
CA SER A 44 -1.83 8.58 12.18
C SER A 44 -1.91 7.35 11.26
N ARG A 45 -0.81 6.96 10.61
CA ARG A 45 -0.79 5.78 9.73
C ARG A 45 -0.88 4.47 10.50
N MET A 46 -0.27 4.38 11.68
CA MET A 46 -0.39 3.21 12.56
C MET A 46 -1.82 2.98 13.06
N SER A 47 -2.64 4.03 13.15
CA SER A 47 -4.06 3.88 13.50
C SER A 47 -4.96 3.51 12.32
N GLN A 48 -4.47 3.63 11.08
CA GLN A 48 -5.27 3.30 9.90
C GLN A 48 -5.20 1.80 9.62
N LYS A 49 -6.34 1.20 9.28
CA LYS A 49 -6.39 -0.17 8.78
C LYS A 49 -5.64 -0.20 7.45
N LYS A 50 -4.56 -0.98 7.37
CA LYS A 50 -3.82 -1.19 6.12
C LYS A 50 -4.81 -1.71 5.06
N PRO A 51 -4.93 -1.06 3.89
CA PRO A 51 -5.66 -1.62 2.76
C PRO A 51 -5.09 -2.99 2.42
N MET A 52 -5.96 -3.92 2.00
CA MET A 52 -5.53 -5.25 1.58
C MET A 52 -4.72 -5.13 0.29
N GLU A 53 -3.48 -5.60 0.33
CA GLU A 53 -2.62 -5.65 -0.85
C GLU A 53 -2.90 -6.94 -1.63
N ILE A 54 -2.58 -6.97 -2.93
CA ILE A 54 -2.73 -8.18 -3.76
C ILE A 54 -1.90 -9.34 -3.17
N SER A 55 -0.74 -9.01 -2.61
CA SER A 55 0.16 -9.94 -1.93
C SER A 55 -0.45 -10.57 -0.67
N ASP A 56 -1.42 -9.90 -0.02
CA ASP A 56 -2.11 -10.41 1.17
C ASP A 56 -3.14 -11.51 0.83
N VAL A 57 -3.57 -11.63 -0.44
CA VAL A 57 -4.63 -12.55 -0.86
C VAL A 57 -4.07 -13.85 -1.41
N ARG A 58 -3.95 -14.86 -0.52
CA ARG A 58 -3.41 -16.19 -0.82
C ARG A 58 -4.15 -16.98 -1.92
N ALA A 59 -5.38 -16.61 -2.24
CA ALA A 59 -6.15 -17.25 -3.30
C ALA A 59 -5.79 -16.74 -4.71
N LEU A 60 -5.21 -15.55 -4.85
CA LEU A 60 -4.89 -14.99 -6.17
C LEU A 60 -3.84 -15.79 -6.94
N PRO A 61 -2.82 -16.39 -6.28
CA PRO A 61 -1.92 -17.35 -6.91
C PRO A 61 -2.59 -18.61 -7.48
N MET A 62 -3.81 -18.94 -7.05
CA MET A 62 -4.56 -20.10 -7.54
C MET A 62 -5.33 -19.80 -8.84
N LEU A 63 -5.47 -18.52 -9.20
CA LEU A 63 -6.08 -18.13 -10.47
C LEU A 63 -5.16 -18.52 -11.63
N SER A 64 -5.76 -18.91 -12.75
CA SER A 64 -5.02 -19.05 -14.02
C SER A 64 -4.32 -17.75 -14.38
N LEU A 65 -3.25 -17.83 -15.17
CA LEU A 65 -2.49 -16.65 -15.59
C LEU A 65 -3.41 -15.62 -16.27
N THR A 66 -4.25 -16.06 -17.20
CA THR A 66 -5.20 -15.22 -17.92
C THR A 66 -6.18 -14.50 -16.99
N LEU A 67 -6.78 -15.23 -16.04
CA LEU A 67 -7.74 -14.65 -15.10
C LEU A 67 -7.06 -13.68 -14.12
N ARG A 68 -5.80 -13.95 -13.75
CA ARG A 68 -4.99 -13.04 -12.94
C ARG A 68 -4.66 -11.75 -13.69
N GLU A 69 -4.34 -11.84 -14.97
CA GLU A 69 -4.12 -10.67 -15.82
C GLU A 69 -5.38 -9.84 -16.01
N ASP A 70 -6.54 -10.47 -16.20
CA ASP A 70 -7.83 -9.78 -16.27
C ASP A 70 -8.16 -9.09 -14.95
N LEU A 71 -7.93 -9.74 -13.82
CA LEU A 71 -8.09 -9.12 -12.50
C LEU A 71 -7.16 -7.92 -12.32
N LYS A 72 -5.87 -8.05 -12.67
CA LYS A 72 -4.91 -6.93 -12.63
C LYS A 72 -5.40 -5.78 -13.51
N PHE A 73 -5.87 -6.07 -14.72
CA PHE A 73 -6.45 -5.08 -15.62
C PHE A 73 -7.64 -4.36 -14.99
N ASP A 74 -8.56 -5.10 -14.38
CA ASP A 74 -9.75 -4.55 -13.74
C ASP A 74 -9.44 -3.67 -12.53
N LEU A 75 -8.37 -3.97 -11.79
CA LEU A 75 -7.90 -3.16 -10.67
C LEU A 75 -7.22 -1.85 -11.12
N CYS A 76 -6.42 -1.88 -12.21
CA CYS A 76 -5.73 -0.68 -12.72
C CYS A 76 -6.61 0.19 -13.61
N LYS A 77 -7.58 -0.37 -14.36
CA LYS A 77 -8.28 0.33 -15.45
C LYS A 77 -8.94 1.63 -14.99
N GLN A 78 -9.54 1.64 -13.80
CA GLN A 78 -10.22 2.83 -13.28
C GLN A 78 -9.25 3.98 -13.05
N GLN A 79 -8.05 3.68 -12.53
CA GLN A 79 -7.01 4.65 -12.26
C GLN A 79 -6.37 5.12 -13.56
N LEU A 80 -6.09 4.22 -14.50
CA LEU A 80 -5.55 4.60 -15.81
C LEU A 80 -6.55 5.46 -16.61
N ARG A 81 -7.82 5.06 -16.68
CA ARG A 81 -8.87 5.82 -17.38
C ARG A 81 -9.12 7.21 -16.80
N SER A 82 -8.67 7.51 -15.57
CA SER A 82 -8.71 8.88 -15.05
C SER A 82 -7.91 9.84 -15.93
N HIS A 83 -6.81 9.36 -16.53
CA HIS A 83 -5.96 10.13 -17.43
C HIS A 83 -6.46 10.02 -18.88
N GLN A 84 -6.53 11.16 -19.59
CA GLN A 84 -7.08 11.23 -20.94
C GLN A 84 -6.30 10.39 -21.96
N LEU A 85 -4.97 10.29 -21.80
CA LEU A 85 -4.13 9.44 -22.65
C LEU A 85 -4.60 7.98 -22.66
N PHE A 86 -4.81 7.37 -21.50
CA PHE A 86 -5.17 5.95 -21.42
C PHE A 86 -6.61 5.69 -21.88
N ARG A 87 -7.49 6.68 -21.78
CA ARG A 87 -8.82 6.60 -22.42
C ARG A 87 -8.72 6.54 -23.94
N LEU A 88 -7.88 7.38 -24.55
CA LEU A 88 -7.65 7.36 -26.00
C LEU A 88 -6.98 6.05 -26.44
N VAL A 89 -6.00 5.57 -25.68
CA VAL A 89 -5.35 4.28 -25.94
C VAL A 89 -6.39 3.16 -25.92
N GLU A 90 -7.28 3.12 -24.92
CA GLU A 90 -8.33 2.11 -24.85
C GLU A 90 -9.34 2.18 -26.00
N GLN A 91 -9.72 3.39 -26.41
CA GLN A 91 -10.63 3.61 -27.53
C GLN A 91 -10.01 3.17 -28.86
N THR A 92 -8.68 3.23 -28.97
CA THR A 92 -7.94 2.84 -30.18
C THR A 92 -7.60 1.35 -30.18
N ASP A 93 -7.06 0.85 -29.07
CA ASP A 93 -6.70 -0.55 -28.84
C ASP A 93 -6.70 -0.90 -27.34
N ALA A 94 -7.75 -1.59 -26.90
CA ALA A 94 -7.88 -2.09 -25.54
C ALA A 94 -6.77 -3.10 -25.16
N THR A 95 -6.22 -3.83 -26.13
CA THR A 95 -5.13 -4.80 -25.92
C THR A 95 -3.85 -4.09 -25.48
N VAL A 96 -3.56 -2.93 -26.07
CA VAL A 96 -2.40 -2.11 -25.69
C VAL A 96 -2.54 -1.62 -24.26
N LEU A 97 -3.73 -1.16 -23.85
CA LEU A 97 -3.96 -0.75 -22.47
C LEU A 97 -3.78 -1.93 -21.49
N LYS A 98 -4.29 -3.11 -21.84
CA LYS A 98 -4.11 -4.34 -21.05
C LYS A 98 -2.63 -4.72 -20.92
N HIS A 99 -1.86 -4.62 -22.00
CA HIS A 99 -0.42 -4.87 -21.97
C HIS A 99 0.33 -3.87 -21.09
N ILE A 100 -0.02 -2.58 -21.18
CA ILE A 100 0.53 -1.52 -20.32
C ILE A 100 0.22 -1.80 -18.84
N CYS A 101 -1.00 -2.20 -18.51
CA CYS A 101 -1.35 -2.61 -17.14
C CYS A 101 -0.51 -3.79 -16.66
N ASN A 102 -0.34 -4.82 -17.49
CA ASN A 102 0.33 -6.03 -17.08
C ASN A 102 1.84 -5.85 -16.88
N THR A 103 2.47 -5.02 -17.72
CA THR A 103 3.93 -4.77 -17.73
C THR A 103 4.35 -3.57 -16.89
N GLY A 104 3.54 -2.51 -16.89
CA GLY A 104 3.89 -1.22 -16.28
C GLY A 104 3.38 -1.03 -14.85
N VAL A 105 2.38 -1.80 -14.41
CA VAL A 105 1.81 -1.68 -13.05
C VAL A 105 2.35 -2.77 -12.13
N ALA A 106 3.15 -2.34 -11.15
CA ALA A 106 3.57 -3.17 -10.02
C ALA A 106 2.58 -2.99 -8.87
N PHE A 107 1.74 -4.00 -8.64
CA PHE A 107 0.94 -4.07 -7.42
C PHE A 107 1.84 -4.54 -6.28
N ARG A 108 2.00 -3.69 -5.26
CA ARG A 108 2.70 -4.03 -4.01
C ARG A 108 1.67 -4.61 -3.03
#